data_AF-A0A535L2W5-F1
#
_entry.id   AF-A0A535L2W5-F1
#
_cell.length_a   1.000
_cell.length_b   1.000
_cell.length_c   1.000
_cell.angle_alpha   90.00
_cell.angle_beta   90.00
_cell.angle_gamma   90.00
#
_symmetry.space_group_name_H-M   'P 1'
#
loop_
_entity.id
_entity.type
_entity.pdbx_description
1 polymer ?
#
loop_
_entity_poly.entity_id
_entity_poly.type
_entity_poly.pdbx_seq_one_letter_code
_entity_poly.pdbx_strand_id
1 'polypeptide(L)'
;MQQVQQRETPERMSWARAMIFGVGFFFLAAILVGQLPSYIFNLVTNSMVGLEQTMLALGAICLASFIIIQVIVLLFDPKPLVPPIIFSGLGAILTVGGLALTIWAGYGNQYFPTATTSWSPVLGGKLLWFPPDSIDFAMLGLVILLVGAAMIFYSVLALREQRNPDRSDPGTTPVIRGMIIAAIMVLIAFMVFYALVNDQGLAYRINPGAPAQTQVIIDTILDCVLGVAIFLTLGAFALRLHYLMRPVRKRTMSPLYAFGALGLAQMGVIFLLAWFLAFPVLTWMHSWTFIGLGDWLTVCAKKSAVPQSCAFSAQAGYIIDAVITTNFFALLLASVWAWKAHRNLVVISSVLTTAVLGLSALLVNTSPASVLLALLLCGGVLVLATIWTSVARREFAIVGENNLGCLGMWLVVGTCLLIYLAAFAFFSIPVFNNETAPNVPFISGTIIPPHVGPNQPPILAQPDAVVMLFILGAIAAIQFFFLIRNRYKV
;
A
#
# COMPACT_ATOMS: atom_id res chain seq x y z
N MET A 1 48.15 -3.57 23.14
CA MET A 1 47.20 -3.33 22.03
C MET A 1 46.35 -2.13 22.42
N GLN A 2 46.61 -0.96 21.84
CA GLN A 2 45.77 0.22 22.07
C GLN A 2 44.43 0.02 21.35
N GLN A 3 43.32 0.11 22.09
CA GLN A 3 42.00 0.27 21.51
C GLN A 3 42.01 1.58 20.70
N VAL A 4 42.02 1.46 19.38
CA VAL A 4 41.72 2.59 18.51
C VAL A 4 40.25 2.88 18.70
N GLN A 5 39.96 3.91 19.49
CA GLN A 5 38.66 4.58 19.50
C GLN A 5 38.32 4.88 18.04
N GLN A 6 37.27 4.24 17.51
CA GLN A 6 36.69 4.65 16.23
C GLN A 6 36.23 6.10 16.42
N ARG A 7 37.07 7.03 15.98
CA ARG A 7 36.73 8.44 15.87
C ARG A 7 35.49 8.48 14.98
N GLU A 8 34.36 8.92 15.52
CA GLU A 8 33.14 9.20 14.78
C GLU A 8 33.46 10.29 13.75
N THR A 9 34.01 9.91 12.60
CA THR A 9 33.97 10.77 11.43
C THR A 9 32.50 10.87 11.06
N PRO A 10 31.95 12.08 10.87
CA PRO A 10 30.56 12.21 10.43
C PRO A 10 30.44 11.44 9.11
N GLU A 11 29.69 10.34 9.12
CA GLU A 11 29.38 9.56 7.93
C GLU A 11 28.73 10.51 6.93
N ARG A 12 29.50 10.98 5.94
CA ARG A 12 28.97 11.85 4.89
C ARG A 12 28.07 10.98 4.00
N MET A 13 26.76 11.22 4.11
CA MET A 13 25.79 10.54 3.28
C MET A 13 25.94 11.03 1.84
N SER A 14 26.02 10.07 0.93
CA SER A 14 26.09 10.37 -0.48
C SER A 14 24.84 11.11 -0.97
N TRP A 15 24.97 12.19 -1.73
CA TRP A 15 23.93 13.07 -2.22
C TRP A 15 22.88 12.34 -3.05
N ALA A 16 23.29 11.39 -3.90
CA ALA A 16 22.35 10.56 -4.65
C ALA A 16 21.51 9.68 -3.71
N ARG A 17 22.07 9.31 -2.55
CA ARG A 17 21.33 8.62 -1.50
C ARG A 17 20.43 9.57 -0.74
N ALA A 18 20.92 10.77 -0.37
CA ALA A 18 20.12 11.79 0.30
C ALA A 18 18.92 12.21 -0.56
N MET A 19 19.08 12.29 -1.88
CA MET A 19 17.98 12.49 -2.82
C MET A 19 16.97 11.36 -2.76
N ILE A 20 17.40 10.10 -2.85
CA ILE A 20 16.45 8.98 -2.86
C ILE A 20 15.73 8.84 -1.51
N PHE A 21 16.41 9.13 -0.40
CA PHE A 21 15.78 9.22 0.91
C PHE A 21 14.84 10.41 1.01
N GLY A 22 15.24 11.58 0.52
CA GLY A 22 14.38 12.77 0.45
C GLY A 22 13.13 12.50 -0.39
N VAL A 23 13.27 11.90 -1.57
CA VAL A 23 12.18 11.48 -2.45
C VAL A 23 11.29 10.46 -1.74
N GLY A 24 11.85 9.46 -1.07
CA GLY A 24 11.06 8.46 -0.32
C GLY A 24 10.26 9.08 0.84
N PHE A 25 10.91 9.93 1.65
CA PHE A 25 10.24 10.65 2.75
C PHE A 25 9.17 11.59 2.25
N PHE A 26 9.45 12.25 1.12
CA PHE A 26 8.54 13.17 0.50
C PHE A 26 7.35 12.44 -0.16
N PHE A 27 7.56 11.26 -0.73
CA PHE A 27 6.51 10.36 -1.22
C PHE A 27 5.63 9.85 -0.07
N LEU A 28 6.24 9.43 1.05
CA LEU A 28 5.50 9.11 2.27
C LEU A 28 4.71 10.32 2.79
N ALA A 29 5.30 11.51 2.80
CA ALA A 29 4.60 12.71 3.23
C ALA A 29 3.41 13.03 2.30
N ALA A 30 3.58 12.93 0.98
CA ALA A 30 2.50 13.15 0.02
C ALA A 30 1.34 12.16 0.24
N ILE A 31 1.65 10.88 0.49
CA ILE A 31 0.62 9.88 0.81
C ILE A 31 -0.03 10.17 2.16
N LEU A 32 0.75 10.35 3.22
CA LEU A 32 0.26 10.43 4.59
C LEU A 32 -0.42 11.76 4.94
N VAL A 33 -0.02 12.87 4.31
CA VAL A 33 -0.52 14.22 4.60
C VAL A 33 -1.50 14.70 3.53
N GLY A 34 -1.39 14.22 2.29
CA GLY A 34 -2.26 14.64 1.19
C GLY A 34 -3.39 13.65 0.91
N GLN A 35 -3.02 12.42 0.56
CA GLN A 35 -3.95 11.45 -0.04
C GLN A 35 -4.74 10.65 0.99
N LEU A 36 -4.07 10.09 1.99
CA LEU A 36 -4.67 9.24 3.02
C LEU A 36 -5.74 9.99 3.84
N PRO A 37 -5.52 11.25 4.28
CA PRO A 37 -6.54 11.97 5.03
C PRO A 37 -7.77 12.32 4.19
N SER A 38 -7.57 12.74 2.93
CA SER A 38 -8.65 12.96 1.95
C SER A 38 -9.46 11.70 1.68
N TYR A 39 -8.78 10.56 1.59
CA TYR A 39 -9.40 9.25 1.44
C TYR A 39 -10.23 8.85 2.67
N ILE A 40 -9.68 9.04 3.88
CA ILE A 40 -10.40 8.77 5.13
C ILE A 40 -11.62 9.68 5.28
N PHE A 41 -11.49 10.96 4.94
CA PHE A 41 -12.62 11.89 4.92
C PHE A 41 -13.77 11.32 4.08
N ASN A 42 -13.49 10.92 2.85
CA ASN A 42 -14.50 10.36 1.96
C ASN A 42 -15.13 9.07 2.50
N LEU A 43 -14.34 8.17 3.09
CA LEU A 43 -14.86 6.93 3.66
C LEU A 43 -15.78 7.17 4.86
N VAL A 44 -15.41 8.10 5.74
CA VAL A 44 -16.18 8.47 6.93
C VAL A 44 -17.52 9.09 6.53
N THR A 45 -17.55 9.91 5.48
CA THR A 45 -18.74 10.68 5.11
C THR A 45 -19.67 9.98 4.12
N ASN A 46 -19.15 9.05 3.29
CA ASN A 46 -19.93 8.46 2.19
C ASN A 46 -20.81 7.29 2.62
N SER A 47 -20.30 6.34 3.40
CA SER A 47 -21.11 5.21 3.86
C SER A 47 -20.51 4.51 5.07
N MET A 48 -21.39 4.06 5.97
CA MET A 48 -20.99 3.29 7.15
C MET A 48 -20.38 1.94 6.77
N VAL A 49 -20.93 1.27 5.74
CA VAL A 49 -20.42 -0.02 5.25
C VAL A 49 -19.00 0.13 4.69
N GLY A 50 -18.74 1.17 3.89
CA GLY A 50 -17.41 1.44 3.37
C GLY A 50 -16.40 1.76 4.48
N LEU A 51 -16.82 2.46 5.52
CA LEU A 51 -15.98 2.71 6.70
C LEU A 51 -15.63 1.40 7.42
N GLU A 52 -16.61 0.53 7.70
CA GLU A 52 -16.40 -0.75 8.37
C GLU A 52 -15.49 -1.69 7.56
N GLN A 53 -15.77 -1.86 6.27
CA GLN A 53 -14.93 -2.66 5.37
C GLN A 53 -13.48 -2.15 5.35
N THR A 54 -13.30 -0.83 5.33
CA THR A 54 -11.95 -0.23 5.35
C THR A 54 -11.24 -0.45 6.67
N MET A 55 -11.91 -0.23 7.81
CA MET A 55 -11.30 -0.45 9.12
C MET A 55 -10.93 -1.93 9.32
N LEU A 56 -11.75 -2.85 8.82
CA LEU A 56 -11.43 -4.27 8.80
C LEU A 56 -10.20 -4.56 7.91
N ALA A 57 -10.14 -3.99 6.71
CA ALA A 57 -9.01 -4.16 5.79
C ALA A 57 -7.70 -3.62 6.35
N LEU A 58 -7.71 -2.41 6.93
CA LEU A 58 -6.56 -1.80 7.59
C LEU A 58 -6.13 -2.60 8.82
N GLY A 59 -7.08 -3.06 9.64
CA GLY A 59 -6.80 -3.93 10.77
C GLY A 59 -6.14 -5.24 10.35
N ALA A 60 -6.70 -5.90 9.33
CA ALA A 60 -6.21 -7.16 8.80
C ALA A 60 -4.81 -7.05 8.20
N ILE A 61 -4.51 -6.02 7.40
CA ILE A 61 -3.17 -5.85 6.81
C ILE A 61 -2.10 -5.51 7.85
N CYS A 62 -2.45 -4.72 8.87
CA CYS A 62 -1.55 -4.41 9.98
C CYS A 62 -1.19 -5.68 10.76
N LEU A 63 -2.17 -6.51 11.11
CA LEU A 63 -1.94 -7.78 11.78
C LEU A 63 -1.20 -8.79 10.90
N ALA A 64 -1.54 -8.89 9.62
CA ALA A 64 -0.83 -9.73 8.66
C ALA A 64 0.64 -9.35 8.53
N SER A 65 0.92 -8.05 8.40
CA SER A 65 2.29 -7.52 8.35
C SER A 65 3.04 -7.80 9.65
N PHE A 66 2.38 -7.70 10.80
CA PHE A 66 2.94 -8.11 12.08
C PHE A 66 3.27 -9.61 12.13
N ILE A 67 2.36 -10.48 11.69
CA ILE A 67 2.60 -11.93 11.62
C ILE A 67 3.81 -12.24 10.74
N ILE A 68 3.91 -11.59 9.58
CA ILE A 68 5.06 -11.75 8.67
C ILE A 68 6.36 -11.31 9.36
N ILE A 69 6.35 -10.18 10.06
CA ILE A 69 7.51 -9.72 10.84
C ILE A 69 7.87 -10.75 11.91
N GLN A 70 6.89 -11.31 12.63
CA GLN A 70 7.17 -12.34 13.64
C GLN A 70 7.76 -13.61 13.04
N VAL A 71 7.29 -14.03 11.85
CA VAL A 71 7.89 -15.15 11.12
C VAL A 71 9.35 -14.87 10.80
N ILE A 72 9.66 -13.65 10.32
CA ILE A 72 11.04 -13.23 10.04
C ILE A 72 11.88 -13.28 11.33
N VAL A 73 11.38 -12.69 12.42
CA VAL A 73 12.12 -12.65 13.70
C VAL A 73 12.33 -14.07 14.23
N LEU A 74 11.30 -14.92 14.29
CA LEU A 74 11.40 -16.28 14.83
C LEU A 74 12.32 -17.20 14.02
N LEU A 75 12.42 -17.00 12.70
CA LEU A 75 13.30 -17.78 11.82
C LEU A 75 14.75 -17.30 11.81
N PHE A 76 14.95 -15.98 11.93
CA PHE A 76 16.25 -15.35 11.70
C PHE A 76 16.83 -14.67 12.96
N ASP A 77 16.25 -14.79 14.14
CA ASP A 77 16.94 -14.43 15.39
C ASP A 77 18.18 -15.35 15.58
N PRO A 78 19.32 -14.88 16.15
CA PRO A 78 20.45 -15.71 16.59
C PRO A 78 20.12 -17.03 17.30
N LYS A 79 18.90 -17.19 17.85
CA LYS A 79 18.39 -18.48 18.35
C LYS A 79 17.00 -18.73 17.76
N PRO A 80 16.89 -19.43 16.61
CA PRO A 80 15.57 -19.72 16.05
C PRO A 80 14.80 -20.61 17.02
N LEU A 81 13.63 -20.13 17.46
CA LEU A 81 12.79 -20.83 18.43
C LEU A 81 11.99 -21.97 17.79
N VAL A 82 11.69 -21.85 16.49
CA VAL A 82 10.76 -22.73 15.79
C VAL A 82 11.41 -23.22 14.48
N PRO A 83 11.38 -24.54 14.19
CA PRO A 83 11.87 -25.09 12.93
C PRO A 83 11.17 -24.49 11.71
N PRO A 84 11.90 -24.17 10.62
CA PRO A 84 11.30 -23.59 9.41
C PRO A 84 10.21 -24.44 8.76
N ILE A 85 10.26 -25.77 8.93
CA ILE A 85 9.29 -26.70 8.37
C ILE A 85 7.88 -26.42 8.88
N ILE A 86 7.73 -26.03 10.16
CA ILE A 86 6.43 -25.70 10.76
C ILE A 86 5.82 -24.49 10.05
N PHE A 87 6.62 -23.45 9.80
CA PHE A 87 6.18 -22.28 9.05
C PHE A 87 5.83 -22.59 7.60
N SER A 88 6.55 -23.51 6.95
CA SER A 88 6.22 -23.93 5.58
C SER A 88 4.89 -24.71 5.51
N GLY A 89 4.63 -25.59 6.48
CA GLY A 89 3.39 -26.36 6.56
C GLY A 89 2.18 -25.47 6.84
N LEU A 90 2.27 -24.62 7.87
CA LEU A 90 1.23 -23.63 8.16
C LEU A 90 1.04 -22.65 6.99
N GLY A 91 2.14 -22.19 6.40
CA GLY A 91 2.10 -21.30 5.23
C GLY A 91 1.36 -21.92 4.05
N ALA A 92 1.60 -23.21 3.75
CA ALA A 92 0.89 -23.91 2.68
C ALA A 92 -0.63 -24.01 2.94
N ILE A 93 -1.03 -24.33 4.18
CA ILE A 93 -2.45 -24.36 4.57
C ILE A 93 -3.08 -22.98 4.38
N LEU A 94 -2.42 -21.92 4.86
CA LEU A 94 -2.91 -20.54 4.71
C LEU A 94 -2.95 -20.09 3.25
N THR A 95 -1.95 -20.40 2.43
CA THR A 95 -1.95 -20.06 1.00
C THR A 95 -3.11 -20.74 0.27
N VAL A 96 -3.32 -22.04 0.48
CA VAL A 96 -4.41 -22.78 -0.17
C VAL A 96 -5.77 -22.30 0.35
N GLY A 97 -5.91 -22.11 1.66
CA GLY A 97 -7.14 -21.62 2.27
C GLY A 97 -7.49 -20.19 1.85
N GLY A 98 -6.50 -19.29 1.80
CA GLY A 98 -6.66 -17.92 1.31
C GLY A 98 -7.06 -17.88 -0.16
N LEU A 99 -6.41 -18.67 -1.02
CA LEU A 99 -6.76 -18.78 -2.43
C LEU A 99 -8.19 -19.33 -2.64
N ALA A 100 -8.55 -20.38 -1.89
CA ALA A 100 -9.90 -20.95 -1.96
C ALA A 100 -10.95 -19.92 -1.53
N LEU A 101 -10.66 -19.15 -0.47
CA LEU A 101 -11.54 -18.09 0.01
C LEU A 101 -11.70 -16.96 -1.01
N THR A 102 -10.60 -16.50 -1.65
CA THR A 102 -10.68 -15.46 -2.70
C THR A 102 -11.49 -15.92 -3.90
N ILE A 103 -11.30 -17.18 -4.34
CA ILE A 103 -12.03 -17.74 -5.47
C ILE A 103 -13.52 -17.87 -5.12
N TRP A 104 -13.84 -18.40 -3.94
CA TRP A 104 -15.22 -18.53 -3.48
C TRP A 104 -15.93 -17.19 -3.33
N ALA A 105 -15.23 -16.17 -2.83
CA ALA A 105 -15.73 -14.79 -2.75
C ALA A 105 -16.01 -14.22 -4.15
N GLY A 106 -15.13 -14.49 -5.13
CA GLY A 106 -15.29 -14.08 -6.53
C GLY A 106 -16.52 -14.67 -7.25
N TYR A 107 -17.07 -15.79 -6.77
CA TYR A 107 -18.30 -16.39 -7.29
C TYR A 107 -19.60 -15.81 -6.68
N GLY A 108 -19.56 -14.56 -6.20
CA GLY A 108 -20.75 -13.84 -5.70
C GLY A 108 -20.98 -13.94 -4.20
N ASN A 109 -20.01 -14.46 -3.44
CA ASN A 109 -20.06 -14.53 -1.97
C ASN A 109 -19.06 -13.57 -1.32
N GLN A 110 -18.77 -12.43 -1.96
CA GLN A 110 -17.76 -11.49 -1.50
C GLN A 110 -18.14 -10.82 -0.17
N TYR A 111 -19.41 -10.51 0.03
CA TYR A 111 -19.86 -9.69 1.15
C TYR A 111 -20.71 -10.46 2.15
N PHE A 112 -20.52 -10.15 3.44
CA PHE A 112 -21.26 -10.76 4.54
C PHE A 112 -21.44 -9.78 5.71
N PRO A 113 -22.53 -9.84 6.50
CA PRO A 113 -23.75 -10.62 6.28
C PRO A 113 -24.53 -10.14 5.05
N THR A 114 -25.26 -11.03 4.36
CA THR A 114 -26.12 -10.59 3.25
C THR A 114 -27.42 -9.98 3.78
N ALA A 115 -28.15 -9.25 2.95
CA ALA A 115 -29.43 -8.64 3.33
C ALA A 115 -30.47 -9.64 3.90
N THR A 116 -30.39 -10.92 3.50
CA THR A 116 -31.25 -12.01 3.96
C THR A 116 -30.73 -12.74 5.20
N THR A 117 -29.48 -12.51 5.58
CA THR A 117 -28.88 -13.13 6.77
C THR A 117 -29.44 -12.49 8.03
N SER A 118 -29.85 -13.29 9.01
CA SER A 118 -30.26 -12.82 10.33
C SER A 118 -29.73 -13.77 11.39
N TRP A 119 -28.67 -13.34 12.09
CA TRP A 119 -28.05 -14.11 13.16
C TRP A 119 -27.80 -13.22 14.38
N SER A 120 -28.64 -13.39 15.41
CA SER A 120 -28.62 -12.57 16.65
C SER A 120 -28.55 -11.05 16.39
N PRO A 121 -29.54 -10.46 15.68
CA PRO A 121 -29.52 -9.03 15.35
C PRO A 121 -29.68 -8.15 16.60
N VAL A 122 -28.84 -7.12 16.71
CA VAL A 122 -28.79 -6.11 17.79
C VAL A 122 -28.66 -4.73 17.14
N LEU A 123 -29.26 -3.67 17.70
CA LEU A 123 -29.20 -2.30 17.12
C LEU A 123 -29.61 -2.22 15.63
N GLY A 124 -30.46 -3.15 15.17
CA GLY A 124 -30.86 -3.23 13.76
C GLY A 124 -29.82 -3.86 12.82
N GLY A 125 -28.74 -4.45 13.31
CA GLY A 125 -27.81 -5.22 12.47
C GLY A 125 -28.40 -6.53 11.94
N LYS A 126 -27.67 -7.18 11.02
CA LYS A 126 -27.98 -8.50 10.44
C LYS A 126 -27.24 -9.63 11.14
N LEU A 127 -26.01 -9.35 11.58
CA LEU A 127 -25.21 -10.19 12.47
C LEU A 127 -24.75 -9.31 13.64
N LEU A 128 -25.24 -9.56 14.86
CA LEU A 128 -25.09 -8.59 15.96
C LEU A 128 -25.56 -7.20 15.48
N TRP A 129 -24.71 -6.19 15.58
CA TRP A 129 -24.98 -4.84 15.05
C TRP A 129 -24.35 -4.56 13.69
N PHE A 130 -23.77 -5.55 13.01
CA PHE A 130 -23.20 -5.32 11.69
C PHE A 130 -24.29 -5.14 10.61
N PRO A 131 -24.20 -4.09 9.77
CA PRO A 131 -25.06 -3.90 8.60
C PRO A 131 -24.79 -4.97 7.53
N PRO A 132 -25.68 -5.09 6.53
CA PRO A 132 -25.38 -5.94 5.37
C PRO A 132 -24.08 -5.47 4.69
N ASP A 133 -23.35 -6.44 4.17
CA ASP A 133 -22.10 -6.29 3.42
C ASP A 133 -20.89 -5.75 4.22
N SER A 134 -20.95 -5.70 5.55
CA SER A 134 -19.87 -5.16 6.42
C SER A 134 -18.50 -5.86 6.33
N ILE A 135 -18.46 -7.13 5.92
CA ILE A 135 -17.26 -7.98 5.85
C ILE A 135 -17.01 -8.35 4.39
N ASP A 136 -15.80 -8.05 3.91
CA ASP A 136 -15.31 -8.47 2.60
C ASP A 136 -14.43 -9.74 2.73
N PHE A 137 -14.94 -10.86 2.22
CA PHE A 137 -14.23 -12.13 2.20
C PHE A 137 -13.14 -12.22 1.14
N ALA A 138 -13.24 -11.48 0.03
CA ALA A 138 -12.16 -11.42 -0.97
C ALA A 138 -10.93 -10.74 -0.36
N MET A 139 -11.13 -9.64 0.37
CA MET A 139 -10.07 -8.96 1.12
C MET A 139 -9.42 -9.90 2.15
N LEU A 140 -10.23 -10.56 2.99
CA LEU A 140 -9.71 -11.50 4.00
C LEU A 140 -8.95 -12.67 3.36
N GLY A 141 -9.45 -13.21 2.24
CA GLY A 141 -8.76 -14.23 1.47
C GLY A 141 -7.40 -13.78 0.96
N LEU A 142 -7.30 -12.57 0.40
CA LEU A 142 -6.04 -11.99 -0.08
C LEU A 142 -5.04 -11.77 1.06
N VAL A 143 -5.50 -11.33 2.22
CA VAL A 143 -4.66 -11.18 3.42
C VAL A 143 -4.09 -12.52 3.86
N ILE A 144 -4.94 -13.55 4.00
CA ILE A 144 -4.54 -14.90 4.40
C ILE A 144 -3.57 -15.50 3.39
N LEU A 145 -3.85 -15.32 2.10
CA LEU A 145 -2.99 -15.75 1.00
C LEU A 145 -1.59 -15.12 1.08
N LEU A 146 -1.53 -13.80 1.32
CA LEU A 146 -0.28 -13.05 1.43
C LEU A 146 0.56 -13.50 2.63
N VAL A 147 -0.07 -13.73 3.79
CA VAL A 147 0.62 -14.27 4.97
C VAL A 147 1.16 -15.67 4.70
N GLY A 148 0.35 -16.56 4.12
CA GLY A 148 0.77 -17.92 3.77
C GLY A 148 1.94 -17.95 2.80
N ALA A 149 1.86 -17.14 1.73
CA ALA A 149 2.91 -17.04 0.73
C ALA A 149 4.23 -16.50 1.33
N ALA A 150 4.14 -15.49 2.20
CA ALA A 150 5.30 -14.95 2.91
C ALA A 150 5.92 -15.99 3.87
N MET A 151 5.11 -16.77 4.58
CA MET A 151 5.60 -17.85 5.46
C MET A 151 6.36 -18.93 4.69
N ILE A 152 5.81 -19.38 3.55
CA ILE A 152 6.50 -20.34 2.66
C ILE A 152 7.81 -19.73 2.16
N PHE A 153 7.77 -18.48 1.68
CA PHE A 153 8.93 -17.81 1.13
C PHE A 153 10.08 -17.69 2.15
N TYR A 154 9.82 -17.16 3.35
CA TYR A 154 10.84 -16.98 4.38
C TYR A 154 11.32 -18.30 4.98
N SER A 155 10.46 -19.31 5.11
CA SER A 155 10.86 -20.63 5.60
C SER A 155 11.78 -21.36 4.63
N VAL A 156 11.47 -21.36 3.32
CA VAL A 156 12.35 -21.92 2.29
C VAL A 156 13.70 -21.22 2.28
N LEU A 157 13.69 -19.90 2.48
CA LEU A 157 14.91 -19.11 2.56
C LEU A 157 15.74 -19.48 3.80
N ALA A 158 15.12 -19.63 4.96
CA ALA A 158 15.79 -20.07 6.19
C ALA A 158 16.37 -21.49 6.07
N LEU A 159 15.65 -22.43 5.46
CA LEU A 159 16.16 -23.80 5.21
C LEU A 159 17.40 -23.80 4.32
N ARG A 160 17.43 -22.93 3.31
CA ARG A 160 18.59 -22.79 2.42
C ARG A 160 19.79 -22.18 3.14
N GLU A 161 19.57 -21.21 4.04
CA GLU A 161 20.64 -20.61 4.84
C GLU A 161 21.24 -21.63 5.83
N GLN A 162 20.42 -22.46 6.47
CA GLN A 162 20.89 -23.53 7.37
C GLN A 162 21.76 -24.58 6.64
N ARG A 163 21.45 -24.89 5.38
CA ARG A 163 22.19 -25.88 4.59
C ARG A 163 23.54 -25.36 4.08
N ASN A 164 23.69 -24.05 3.91
CA ASN A 164 24.94 -23.46 3.39
C ASN A 164 25.20 -22.07 4.00
N PRO A 165 25.77 -22.01 5.23
CA PRO A 165 25.97 -20.76 5.96
C PRO A 165 26.98 -19.82 5.29
N ASP A 166 27.97 -20.36 4.58
CA ASP A 166 29.07 -19.61 3.93
C ASP A 166 28.73 -19.13 2.52
N ARG A 167 27.48 -19.30 2.07
CA ARG A 167 27.07 -18.84 0.75
C ARG A 167 27.17 -17.31 0.67
N SER A 168 28.23 -16.85 -0.01
CA SER A 168 28.25 -15.53 -0.62
C SER A 168 27.15 -15.52 -1.69
N ASP A 169 26.26 -14.53 -1.63
CA ASP A 169 25.11 -14.41 -2.54
C ASP A 169 25.29 -13.27 -3.55
N PRO A 170 26.32 -13.28 -4.43
CA PRO A 170 26.37 -12.34 -5.54
C PRO A 170 25.26 -12.64 -6.58
N GLY A 171 24.84 -13.91 -6.69
CA GLY A 171 23.93 -14.42 -7.72
C GLY A 171 22.43 -14.08 -7.57
N THR A 172 21.99 -13.56 -6.43
CA THR A 172 20.58 -13.14 -6.24
C THR A 172 20.35 -11.67 -6.59
N THR A 173 21.41 -10.87 -6.68
CA THR A 173 21.36 -9.48 -7.18
C THR A 173 20.81 -9.36 -8.61
N PRO A 174 21.22 -10.20 -9.59
CA PRO A 174 20.63 -10.17 -10.93
C PRO A 174 19.17 -10.65 -10.94
N VAL A 175 18.81 -11.64 -10.10
CA VAL A 175 17.42 -12.12 -9.99
C VAL A 175 16.50 -11.02 -9.49
N ILE A 176 16.88 -10.33 -8.40
CA ILE A 176 16.11 -9.20 -7.85
C ILE A 176 15.95 -8.11 -8.92
N ARG A 177 17.01 -7.79 -9.67
CA ARG A 177 16.95 -6.81 -10.77
C ARG A 177 15.99 -7.27 -11.88
N GLY A 178 16.08 -8.53 -12.29
CA GLY A 178 15.20 -9.11 -13.31
C GLY A 178 13.74 -9.08 -12.90
N MET A 179 13.43 -9.44 -11.64
CA MET A 179 12.07 -9.39 -11.10
C MET A 179 11.51 -7.96 -11.09
N ILE A 180 12.30 -6.98 -10.65
CA ILE A 180 11.89 -5.57 -10.64
C ILE A 180 11.69 -5.03 -12.07
N ILE A 181 12.63 -5.30 -12.99
CA ILE A 181 12.52 -4.85 -14.38
C ILE A 181 11.27 -5.46 -15.02
N ALA A 182 11.06 -6.77 -14.88
CA ALA A 182 9.88 -7.44 -15.41
C ALA A 182 8.59 -6.84 -14.85
N ALA A 183 8.51 -6.61 -13.54
CA ALA A 183 7.34 -5.99 -12.93
C ALA A 183 7.08 -4.56 -13.41
N ILE A 184 8.12 -3.72 -13.49
CA ILE A 184 8.01 -2.36 -14.02
C ILE A 184 7.51 -2.38 -15.47
N MET A 185 8.06 -3.26 -16.31
CA MET A 185 7.64 -3.39 -17.71
C MET A 185 6.17 -3.81 -17.83
N VAL A 186 5.71 -4.75 -17.00
CA VAL A 186 4.30 -5.17 -16.97
C VAL A 186 3.39 -4.02 -16.53
N LEU A 187 3.74 -3.28 -15.47
CA LEU A 187 2.96 -2.14 -14.98
C LEU A 187 2.91 -1.01 -16.02
N ILE A 188 4.03 -0.70 -16.68
CA ILE A 188 4.10 0.31 -17.75
C ILE A 188 3.25 -0.12 -18.95
N ALA A 189 3.40 -1.36 -19.41
CA ALA A 189 2.62 -1.88 -20.53
C ALA A 189 1.12 -1.80 -20.18
N PHE A 190 0.74 -2.25 -19.00
CA PHE A 190 -0.63 -2.17 -18.51
C PHE A 190 -1.16 -0.74 -18.52
N MET A 191 -0.44 0.24 -17.95
CA MET A 191 -0.87 1.65 -17.93
C MET A 191 -1.09 2.21 -19.34
N VAL A 192 -0.19 1.90 -20.28
CA VAL A 192 -0.32 2.35 -21.67
C VAL A 192 -1.54 1.70 -22.32
N PHE A 193 -1.71 0.38 -22.20
CA PHE A 193 -2.85 -0.30 -22.79
C PHE A 193 -4.18 0.15 -22.17
N TYR A 194 -4.24 0.33 -20.85
CA TYR A 194 -5.44 0.78 -20.15
C TYR A 194 -5.80 2.23 -20.52
N ALA A 195 -4.82 3.10 -20.73
CA ALA A 195 -5.09 4.46 -21.24
C ALA A 195 -5.70 4.44 -22.66
N LEU A 196 -5.28 3.49 -23.51
CA LEU A 196 -5.76 3.37 -24.89
C LEU A 196 -7.09 2.62 -25.01
N VAL A 197 -7.31 1.59 -24.18
CA VAL A 197 -8.44 0.67 -24.28
C VAL A 197 -9.10 0.54 -22.91
N ASN A 198 -10.36 0.97 -22.83
CA ASN A 198 -11.19 0.73 -21.65
C ASN A 198 -11.70 -0.73 -21.66
N ASP A 199 -11.66 -1.37 -20.50
CA ASP A 199 -12.07 -2.75 -20.23
C ASP A 199 -13.57 -2.99 -20.49
N GLN A 200 -14.44 -2.09 -20.03
CA GLN A 200 -15.88 -2.15 -20.26
C GLN A 200 -16.23 -1.94 -21.74
N GLY A 201 -15.55 -0.99 -22.38
CA GLY A 201 -15.68 -0.74 -23.82
C GLY A 201 -15.24 -1.93 -24.67
N LEU A 202 -14.16 -2.61 -24.26
CA LEU A 202 -13.66 -3.81 -24.92
C LEU A 202 -14.62 -5.00 -24.76
N ALA A 203 -15.14 -5.22 -23.54
CA ALA A 203 -16.10 -6.28 -23.26
C ALA A 203 -17.37 -6.14 -24.14
N TYR A 204 -17.88 -4.91 -24.27
CA TYR A 204 -19.03 -4.61 -25.11
C TYR A 204 -18.75 -4.85 -26.61
N ARG A 205 -17.56 -4.51 -27.11
CA ARG A 205 -17.20 -4.74 -28.52
C ARG A 205 -17.04 -6.21 -28.86
N ILE A 206 -16.55 -7.04 -27.93
CA ILE A 206 -16.35 -8.47 -28.14
C ILE A 206 -17.67 -9.22 -28.15
N ASN A 207 -18.54 -8.96 -27.15
CA ASN A 207 -19.83 -9.62 -27.06
C ASN A 207 -20.92 -8.63 -26.59
N PRO A 208 -21.60 -7.96 -27.53
CA PRO A 208 -22.68 -7.02 -27.18
C PRO A 208 -23.91 -7.73 -26.57
N GLY A 209 -24.07 -9.04 -26.77
CA GLY A 209 -25.20 -9.80 -26.22
C GLY A 209 -25.06 -10.22 -24.76
N ALA A 210 -23.83 -10.33 -24.25
CA ALA A 210 -23.55 -10.67 -22.85
C ALA A 210 -22.27 -9.97 -22.32
N PRO A 211 -22.26 -8.62 -22.29
CA PRO A 211 -21.05 -7.84 -21.99
C PRO A 211 -20.51 -8.11 -20.58
N ALA A 212 -21.38 -8.35 -19.59
CA ALA A 212 -20.98 -8.62 -18.21
C ALA A 212 -20.17 -9.92 -18.05
N GLN A 213 -20.54 -10.98 -18.78
CA GLN A 213 -19.78 -12.25 -18.73
C GLN A 213 -18.41 -12.09 -19.36
N THR A 214 -18.32 -11.36 -20.47
CA THR A 214 -17.05 -11.08 -21.14
C THR A 214 -16.16 -10.17 -20.30
N GLN A 215 -16.74 -9.21 -19.58
CA GLN A 215 -16.02 -8.35 -18.65
C GLN A 215 -15.36 -9.17 -17.53
N VAL A 216 -16.07 -10.10 -16.89
CA VAL A 216 -15.48 -10.97 -15.85
C VAL A 216 -14.25 -11.74 -16.36
N ILE A 217 -14.30 -12.22 -17.61
CA ILE A 217 -13.17 -12.94 -18.22
C ILE A 217 -11.98 -12.00 -18.45
N ILE A 218 -12.23 -10.79 -18.98
CA ILE A 218 -11.19 -9.79 -19.21
C ILE A 218 -10.56 -9.37 -17.87
N ASP A 219 -11.37 -9.03 -16.88
CA ASP A 219 -10.92 -8.61 -15.55
C ASP A 219 -10.07 -9.70 -14.89
N THR A 220 -10.49 -10.97 -14.97
CA THR A 220 -9.71 -12.11 -14.45
C THR A 220 -8.33 -12.22 -15.10
N ILE A 221 -8.23 -11.99 -16.42
CA ILE A 221 -6.95 -12.02 -17.13
C ILE A 221 -6.06 -10.85 -16.68
N LEU A 222 -6.63 -9.64 -16.61
CA LEU A 222 -5.89 -8.43 -16.21
C LEU A 222 -5.43 -8.52 -14.74
N ASP A 223 -6.28 -9.04 -13.86
CA ASP A 223 -5.96 -9.30 -12.45
C ASP A 223 -4.84 -10.33 -12.30
N CYS A 224 -4.85 -11.40 -13.11
CA CYS A 224 -3.74 -12.35 -13.14
C CYS A 224 -2.42 -11.69 -13.56
N VAL A 225 -2.44 -10.85 -14.61
CA VAL A 225 -1.24 -10.17 -15.13
C VAL A 225 -0.69 -9.18 -14.10
N LEU A 226 -1.54 -8.34 -13.52
CA LEU A 226 -1.15 -7.40 -12.48
C LEU A 226 -0.75 -8.10 -11.18
N GLY A 227 -1.43 -9.19 -10.82
CA GLY A 227 -1.09 -10.04 -9.69
C GLY A 227 0.30 -10.64 -9.81
N VAL A 228 0.72 -11.07 -11.02
CA VAL A 228 2.10 -11.51 -11.28
C VAL A 228 3.09 -10.36 -11.07
N ALA A 229 2.78 -9.15 -11.53
CA ALA A 229 3.66 -7.98 -11.31
C ALA A 229 3.81 -7.67 -9.80
N ILE A 230 2.72 -7.73 -9.03
CA ILE A 230 2.75 -7.56 -7.58
C ILE A 230 3.55 -8.68 -6.92
N PHE A 231 3.38 -9.94 -7.33
CA PHE A 231 4.13 -11.06 -6.76
C PHE A 231 5.64 -10.93 -7.03
N LEU A 232 6.03 -10.48 -8.23
CA LEU A 232 7.42 -10.20 -8.58
C LEU A 232 8.00 -9.02 -7.75
N THR A 233 7.24 -7.96 -7.53
CA THR A 233 7.70 -6.82 -6.71
C THR A 233 7.81 -7.20 -5.24
N LEU A 234 6.82 -7.92 -4.68
CA LEU A 234 6.86 -8.43 -3.31
C LEU A 234 8.02 -9.41 -3.11
N GLY A 235 8.25 -10.33 -4.05
CA GLY A 235 9.38 -11.25 -3.99
C GLY A 235 10.72 -10.51 -4.04
N ALA A 236 10.86 -9.51 -4.91
CA ALA A 236 12.05 -8.67 -4.99
C ALA A 236 12.27 -7.85 -3.70
N PHE A 237 11.21 -7.26 -3.16
CA PHE A 237 11.20 -6.55 -1.88
C PHE A 237 11.63 -7.47 -0.75
N ALA A 238 11.02 -8.66 -0.61
CA ALA A 238 11.29 -9.60 0.47
C ALA A 238 12.72 -10.15 0.41
N LEU A 239 13.21 -10.53 -0.77
CA LEU A 239 14.61 -10.90 -0.97
C LEU A 239 15.53 -9.76 -0.55
N ARG A 240 15.21 -8.52 -0.95
CA ARG A 240 16.05 -7.37 -0.66
C ARG A 240 16.06 -6.99 0.82
N LEU A 241 14.91 -7.05 1.47
CA LEU A 241 14.75 -6.86 2.91
C LEU A 241 15.56 -7.90 3.68
N HIS A 242 15.51 -9.17 3.28
CA HIS A 242 16.34 -10.21 3.87
C HIS A 242 17.85 -9.89 3.75
N TYR A 243 18.31 -9.45 2.58
CA TYR A 243 19.72 -9.07 2.38
C TYR A 243 20.17 -7.85 3.17
N LEU A 244 19.25 -6.92 3.48
CA LEU A 244 19.51 -5.81 4.38
C LEU A 244 19.72 -6.30 5.82
N MET A 245 18.90 -7.26 6.24
CA MET A 245 18.92 -7.75 7.61
C MET A 245 20.13 -8.64 7.91
N ARG A 246 20.61 -9.45 6.96
CA ARG A 246 21.68 -10.45 7.19
C ARG A 246 23.00 -9.89 7.79
N PRO A 247 23.66 -8.87 7.21
CA PRO A 247 24.97 -8.40 7.71
C PRO A 247 24.88 -7.55 9.00
N VAL A 248 23.71 -6.98 9.29
CA VAL A 248 23.51 -6.07 10.44
C VAL A 248 22.41 -6.58 11.38
N ARG A 249 22.17 -7.90 11.38
CA ARG A 249 21.04 -8.57 12.04
C ARG A 249 20.80 -8.11 13.48
N LYS A 250 21.87 -8.00 14.28
CA LYS A 250 21.78 -7.52 15.68
C LYS A 250 21.22 -6.10 15.82
N ARG A 251 21.45 -5.23 14.82
CA ARG A 251 20.98 -3.83 14.80
C ARG A 251 19.63 -3.64 14.12
N THR A 252 19.19 -4.57 13.29
CA THR A 252 17.96 -4.45 12.49
C THR A 252 16.78 -5.24 13.06
N MET A 253 17.03 -6.34 13.77
CA MET A 253 15.98 -7.19 14.34
C MET A 253 15.19 -6.51 15.45
N SER A 254 15.86 -5.79 16.37
CA SER A 254 15.15 -5.06 17.43
C SER A 254 14.23 -3.94 16.89
N PRO A 255 14.67 -3.08 15.95
CA PRO A 255 13.77 -2.13 15.30
C PRO A 255 12.64 -2.77 14.51
N LEU A 256 12.90 -3.90 13.83
CA LEU A 256 11.88 -4.63 13.08
C LEU A 256 10.79 -5.17 14.02
N TYR A 257 11.19 -5.77 15.15
CA TYR A 257 10.28 -6.22 16.18
C TYR A 257 9.52 -5.06 16.82
N ALA A 258 10.19 -3.95 17.15
CA ALA A 258 9.56 -2.78 17.73
C ALA A 258 8.49 -2.20 16.79
N PHE A 259 8.80 -2.06 15.50
CA PHE A 259 7.83 -1.61 14.51
C PHE A 259 6.65 -2.59 14.34
N GLY A 260 6.92 -3.90 14.34
CA GLY A 260 5.87 -4.92 14.27
C GLY A 260 4.95 -4.90 15.51
N ALA A 261 5.53 -5.01 16.70
CA ALA A 261 4.78 -5.19 17.95
C ALA A 261 4.17 -3.88 18.47
N LEU A 262 4.92 -2.78 18.45
CA LEU A 262 4.46 -1.49 18.97
C LEU A 262 3.76 -0.65 17.90
N GLY A 263 4.13 -0.81 16.63
CA GLY A 263 3.46 -0.11 15.53
C GLY A 263 2.28 -0.91 14.99
N LEU A 264 2.57 -1.94 14.19
CA LEU A 264 1.57 -2.63 13.38
C LEU A 264 0.53 -3.39 14.21
N ALA A 265 0.94 -4.10 15.27
CA ALA A 265 -0.03 -4.85 16.08
C ALA A 265 -0.98 -3.91 16.83
N GLN A 266 -0.48 -2.82 17.42
CA GLN A 266 -1.30 -1.83 18.11
C GLN A 266 -2.26 -1.14 17.14
N MET A 267 -1.77 -0.65 16.00
CA MET A 267 -2.62 -0.04 14.97
C MET A 267 -3.65 -1.02 14.43
N GLY A 268 -3.27 -2.28 14.21
CA GLY A 268 -4.19 -3.33 13.78
C GLY A 268 -5.33 -3.55 14.77
N VAL A 269 -5.03 -3.62 16.08
CA VAL A 269 -6.04 -3.74 17.13
C VAL A 269 -6.93 -2.49 17.19
N ILE A 270 -6.36 -1.29 17.07
CA ILE A 270 -7.14 -0.04 17.04
C ILE A 270 -8.13 -0.03 15.87
N PHE A 271 -7.70 -0.41 14.67
CA PHE A 271 -8.58 -0.49 13.51
C PHE A 271 -9.66 -1.58 13.65
N LEU A 272 -9.34 -2.74 14.24
CA LEU A 272 -10.35 -3.77 14.52
C LEU A 272 -11.36 -3.33 15.59
N LEU A 273 -10.90 -2.60 16.61
CA LEU A 273 -11.80 -1.99 17.59
C LEU A 273 -12.68 -0.93 16.94
N ALA A 274 -12.13 -0.11 16.05
CA ALA A 274 -12.90 0.85 15.27
C ALA A 274 -13.96 0.13 14.40
N TRP A 275 -13.58 -0.94 13.69
CA TRP A 275 -14.52 -1.77 12.93
C TRP A 275 -15.65 -2.33 13.80
N PHE A 276 -15.33 -2.88 14.98
CA PHE A 276 -16.32 -3.48 15.87
C PHE A 276 -17.22 -2.45 16.55
N LEU A 277 -16.70 -1.26 16.87
CA LEU A 277 -17.38 -0.25 17.69
C LEU A 277 -18.01 0.89 16.89
N ALA A 278 -17.66 1.08 15.61
CA ALA A 278 -18.13 2.23 14.85
C ALA A 278 -19.67 2.33 14.81
N PHE A 279 -20.37 1.21 14.63
CA PHE A 279 -21.83 1.18 14.51
C PHE A 279 -22.56 1.48 15.84
N PRO A 280 -22.17 0.88 16.99
CA PRO A 280 -22.65 1.32 18.30
C PRO A 280 -22.33 2.79 18.60
N VAL A 281 -21.12 3.25 18.27
CA VAL A 281 -20.70 4.64 18.49
C VAL A 281 -21.56 5.60 17.69
N LEU A 282 -21.85 5.31 16.42
CA LEU A 282 -22.73 6.14 15.60
C LEU A 282 -24.13 6.23 16.21
N THR A 283 -24.68 5.10 16.66
CA THR A 283 -26.00 5.08 17.32
C THR A 283 -26.01 5.92 18.59
N TRP A 284 -24.95 5.82 19.38
CA TRP A 284 -24.79 6.61 20.60
C TRP A 284 -24.64 8.10 20.30
N MET A 285 -23.81 8.49 19.34
CA MET A 285 -23.62 9.88 18.94
C MET A 285 -24.89 10.50 18.35
N HIS A 286 -25.63 9.75 17.54
CA HIS A 286 -26.93 10.18 17.04
C HIS A 286 -27.94 10.43 18.18
N SER A 287 -27.82 9.73 19.31
CA SER A 287 -28.67 9.96 20.49
C SER A 287 -28.30 11.21 21.31
N TRP A 288 -27.22 11.91 20.97
CA TRP A 288 -26.78 13.11 21.70
C TRP A 288 -27.69 14.30 21.42
N THR A 289 -28.56 14.57 22.39
CA THR A 289 -29.47 15.73 22.38
C THR A 289 -28.83 17.00 22.91
N PHE A 290 -27.64 16.90 23.53
CA PHE A 290 -26.94 18.05 24.10
C PHE A 290 -26.44 18.98 22.98
N ILE A 291 -27.03 20.18 22.88
CA ILE A 291 -26.62 21.28 21.97
C ILE A 291 -26.80 20.93 20.46
N GLY A 292 -27.56 19.88 20.12
CA GLY A 292 -27.73 19.46 18.72
C GLY A 292 -26.48 18.82 18.11
N LEU A 293 -25.53 18.36 18.94
CA LEU A 293 -24.29 17.72 18.49
C LEU A 293 -24.53 16.47 17.64
N GLY A 294 -25.62 15.72 17.89
CA GLY A 294 -25.96 14.53 17.12
C GLY A 294 -26.21 14.82 15.63
N ASP A 295 -27.06 15.80 15.34
CA ASP A 295 -27.34 16.26 13.95
C ASP A 295 -26.10 16.96 13.32
N TRP A 296 -25.16 17.45 14.14
CA TRP A 296 -23.91 18.05 13.66
C TRP A 296 -22.85 17.00 13.27
N LEU A 297 -22.84 15.83 13.93
CA LEU A 297 -21.83 14.77 13.75
C LEU A 297 -22.30 13.60 12.91
N THR A 298 -23.61 13.41 12.76
CA THR A 298 -24.20 12.28 12.04
C THR A 298 -25.25 12.75 11.05
N VAL A 299 -25.33 12.08 9.90
CA VAL A 299 -26.32 12.36 8.85
C VAL A 299 -27.04 11.07 8.51
N CYS A 300 -28.37 11.08 8.59
CA CYS A 300 -29.20 9.91 8.29
C CYS A 300 -30.16 10.18 7.13
N ALA A 301 -30.24 9.24 6.19
CA ALA A 301 -31.22 9.29 5.11
C ALA A 301 -32.66 9.06 5.62
N LYS A 302 -32.83 8.29 6.70
CA LYS A 302 -34.13 8.06 7.37
C LYS A 302 -33.99 8.06 8.89
N LYS A 303 -34.57 9.05 9.58
CA LYS A 303 -34.55 9.12 11.06
C LYS A 303 -35.21 7.92 11.75
N SER A 304 -36.04 7.14 11.04
CA SER A 304 -36.68 5.92 11.55
C SER A 304 -35.83 4.64 11.41
N ALA A 305 -34.67 4.71 10.76
CA ALA A 305 -33.78 3.58 10.49
C ALA A 305 -32.35 3.91 10.94
N VAL A 306 -32.18 4.17 12.24
CA VAL A 306 -30.89 4.45 12.88
C VAL A 306 -30.32 3.15 13.45
N PRO A 307 -29.04 2.84 13.24
CA PRO A 307 -28.03 3.61 12.49
C PRO A 307 -27.87 3.16 11.02
N GLN A 308 -28.69 2.21 10.53
CA GLN A 308 -28.55 1.62 9.19
C GLN A 308 -28.55 2.63 8.03
N SER A 309 -29.29 3.74 8.18
CA SER A 309 -29.37 4.78 7.16
C SER A 309 -28.46 5.97 7.42
N CYS A 310 -27.56 5.85 8.40
CA CYS A 310 -26.74 6.94 8.91
C CYS A 310 -25.26 6.76 8.55
N ALA A 311 -24.59 7.89 8.35
CA ALA A 311 -23.15 8.03 8.21
C ALA A 311 -22.65 9.19 9.07
N PHE A 312 -21.34 9.38 9.17
CA PHE A 312 -20.78 10.57 9.81
C PHE A 312 -20.97 11.79 8.90
N SER A 313 -21.16 12.95 9.51
CA SER A 313 -21.28 14.21 8.78
C SER A 313 -19.92 14.65 8.19
N ALA A 314 -19.95 15.58 7.24
CA ALA A 314 -18.73 16.21 6.72
C ALA A 314 -17.90 16.87 7.84
N GLN A 315 -18.55 17.44 8.86
CA GLN A 315 -17.89 18.06 10.01
C GLN A 315 -17.12 17.03 10.84
N ALA A 316 -17.72 15.86 11.09
CA ALA A 316 -17.02 14.75 11.73
C ALA A 316 -15.84 14.26 10.87
N GLY A 317 -16.03 14.19 9.55
CA GLY A 317 -14.96 13.91 8.58
C GLY A 317 -13.78 14.88 8.70
N TYR A 318 -14.03 16.20 8.72
CA TYR A 318 -12.98 17.22 8.84
C TYR A 318 -12.24 17.15 10.18
N ILE A 319 -12.93 16.84 11.27
CA ILE A 319 -12.28 16.65 12.58
C ILE A 319 -11.32 15.47 12.53
N ILE A 320 -11.78 14.33 11.99
CA ILE A 320 -10.98 13.12 11.89
C ILE A 320 -9.77 13.34 10.98
N ASP A 321 -9.97 13.96 9.81
CA ASP A 321 -8.90 14.36 8.89
C ASP A 321 -7.86 15.25 9.61
N ALA A 322 -8.29 16.33 10.27
CA ALA A 322 -7.38 17.23 10.97
C ALA A 322 -6.54 16.53 12.05
N VAL A 323 -7.17 15.62 12.83
CA VAL A 323 -6.48 14.81 13.85
C VAL A 323 -5.44 13.90 13.21
N ILE A 324 -5.80 13.20 12.14
CA ILE A 324 -4.91 12.25 11.46
C ILE A 324 -3.75 12.98 10.81
N THR A 325 -4.03 14.05 10.06
CA THR A 325 -3.04 14.90 9.39
C THR A 325 -2.04 15.49 10.38
N THR A 326 -2.52 16.01 11.52
CA THR A 326 -1.65 16.57 12.57
C THR A 326 -0.74 15.50 13.19
N ASN A 327 -1.27 14.30 13.44
CA ASN A 327 -0.49 13.20 13.99
C ASN A 327 0.59 12.71 13.02
N PHE A 328 0.26 12.56 11.73
CA PHE A 328 1.26 12.18 10.72
C PHE A 328 2.33 13.25 10.55
N PHE A 329 1.95 14.53 10.57
CA PHE A 329 2.92 15.62 10.55
C PHE A 329 3.87 15.59 11.75
N ALA A 330 3.33 15.39 12.97
CA ALA A 330 4.15 15.26 14.18
C ALA A 330 5.09 14.04 14.13
N LEU A 331 4.62 12.90 13.62
CA LEU A 331 5.44 11.70 13.44
C LEU A 331 6.56 11.91 12.40
N LEU A 332 6.28 12.63 11.31
CA LEU A 332 7.30 13.00 10.32
C LEU A 332 8.38 13.90 10.95
N LEU A 333 7.99 14.92 11.72
CA LEU A 333 8.95 15.77 12.45
C LEU A 333 9.76 14.97 13.48
N ALA A 334 9.11 14.07 14.22
CA ALA A 334 9.78 13.17 15.16
C ALA A 334 10.79 12.25 14.45
N SER A 335 10.47 11.78 13.24
CA SER A 335 11.38 10.94 12.45
C SER A 335 12.62 11.71 12.00
N VAL A 336 12.48 12.99 11.63
CA VAL A 336 13.61 13.87 11.29
C VAL A 336 14.48 14.13 12.51
N TRP A 337 13.87 14.38 13.67
CA TRP A 337 14.60 14.58 14.92
C TRP A 337 15.34 13.30 15.36
N ALA A 338 14.68 12.14 15.29
CA ALA A 338 15.24 10.85 15.68
C ALA A 338 16.25 10.29 14.66
N TRP A 339 16.34 10.85 13.44
CA TRP A 339 17.22 10.36 12.37
C TRP A 339 18.67 10.21 12.82
N LYS A 340 19.21 11.19 13.57
CA LYS A 340 20.61 11.19 14.01
C LYS A 340 20.89 10.10 15.05
N ALA A 341 19.96 9.84 15.97
CA ALA A 341 20.15 8.92 17.09
C ALA A 341 19.70 7.48 16.78
N HIS A 342 18.65 7.32 15.96
CA HIS A 342 17.97 6.04 15.72
C HIS A 342 17.74 5.78 14.23
N ARG A 343 18.74 6.08 13.40
CA ARG A 343 18.70 5.97 11.93
C ARG A 343 18.10 4.65 11.42
N ASN A 344 18.55 3.51 11.94
CA ASN A 344 18.06 2.19 11.49
C ASN A 344 16.57 2.00 11.73
N LEU A 345 16.06 2.50 12.86
CA LEU A 345 14.64 2.41 13.19
C LEU A 345 13.82 3.23 12.21
N VAL A 346 14.25 4.47 11.96
CA VAL A 346 13.56 5.39 11.04
C VAL A 346 13.54 4.84 9.60
N VAL A 347 14.65 4.28 9.11
CA VAL A 347 14.74 3.72 7.76
C VAL A 347 13.90 2.45 7.61
N ILE A 348 13.95 1.54 8.60
CA ILE A 348 13.18 0.30 8.56
C ILE A 348 11.69 0.61 8.64
N SER A 349 11.28 1.50 9.57
CA SER A 349 9.88 1.89 9.69
C SER A 349 9.37 2.59 8.43
N SER A 350 10.13 3.50 7.82
CA SER A 350 9.66 4.22 6.62
C SER A 350 9.43 3.29 5.44
N VAL A 351 10.37 2.38 5.21
CA VAL A 351 10.29 1.37 4.15
C VAL A 351 9.11 0.42 4.37
N LEU A 352 8.94 -0.09 5.59
CA LEU A 352 7.85 -1.01 5.90
C LEU A 352 6.49 -0.32 5.83
N THR A 353 6.37 0.90 6.37
CA THR A 353 5.16 1.71 6.22
C THR A 353 4.81 1.92 4.76
N THR A 354 5.78 2.22 3.88
CA THR A 354 5.54 2.35 2.43
C THR A 354 4.98 1.06 1.83
N ALA A 355 5.55 -0.10 2.18
CA ALA A 355 5.07 -1.39 1.69
C ALA A 355 3.66 -1.72 2.20
N VAL A 356 3.38 -1.44 3.48
CA VAL A 356 2.05 -1.64 4.08
C VAL A 356 1.01 -0.74 3.43
N LEU A 357 1.34 0.53 3.17
CA LEU A 357 0.46 1.48 2.46
C LEU A 357 0.17 1.03 1.02
N GLY A 358 1.16 0.49 0.32
CA GLY A 358 0.96 -0.09 -1.01
C GLY A 358 -0.01 -1.28 -0.98
N LEU A 359 0.14 -2.18 -0.02
CA LEU A 359 -0.76 -3.32 0.15
C LEU A 359 -2.16 -2.90 0.60
N SER A 360 -2.29 -1.89 1.47
CA SER A 360 -3.60 -1.39 1.88
C SER A 360 -4.38 -0.78 0.72
N ALA A 361 -3.71 -0.15 -0.25
CA ALA A 361 -4.39 0.40 -1.43
C ALA A 361 -5.19 -0.66 -2.19
N LEU A 362 -4.64 -1.88 -2.31
CA LEU A 362 -5.34 -3.04 -2.89
C LEU A 362 -6.45 -3.56 -1.97
N LEU A 363 -6.11 -3.82 -0.71
CA LEU A 363 -7.02 -4.53 0.20
C LEU A 363 -8.25 -3.73 0.60
N VAL A 364 -8.17 -2.41 0.59
CA VAL A 364 -9.34 -1.57 0.87
C VAL A 364 -10.26 -1.48 -0.38
N ASN A 365 -9.71 -1.68 -1.59
CA ASN A 365 -10.42 -1.46 -2.84
C ASN A 365 -10.61 -2.76 -3.64
N THR A 366 -11.16 -3.78 -2.99
CA THR A 366 -11.45 -5.12 -3.55
C THR A 366 -12.76 -5.20 -4.33
N SER A 367 -13.44 -4.07 -4.58
CA SER A 367 -14.65 -4.04 -5.40
C SER A 367 -14.33 -4.26 -6.89
N PRO A 368 -15.17 -4.98 -7.66
CA PRO A 368 -14.90 -5.27 -9.07
C PRO A 368 -14.61 -4.03 -9.93
N ALA A 369 -15.19 -2.88 -9.59
CA ALA A 369 -14.97 -1.63 -10.31
C ALA A 369 -13.62 -0.95 -10.02
N SER A 370 -12.98 -1.26 -8.88
CA SER A 370 -11.79 -0.57 -8.39
C SER A 370 -10.54 -1.45 -8.29
N VAL A 371 -10.69 -2.78 -8.29
CA VAL A 371 -9.60 -3.75 -8.06
C VAL A 371 -8.43 -3.54 -9.01
N LEU A 372 -8.71 -3.38 -10.30
CA LEU A 372 -7.70 -3.25 -11.33
C LEU A 372 -6.83 -1.99 -11.16
N LEU A 373 -7.45 -0.86 -10.80
CA LEU A 373 -6.74 0.38 -10.46
C LEU A 373 -5.99 0.25 -9.12
N ALA A 374 -6.55 -0.46 -8.16
CA ALA A 374 -5.94 -0.70 -6.85
C ALA A 374 -4.70 -1.63 -6.95
N LEU A 375 -4.73 -2.64 -7.82
CA LEU A 375 -3.61 -3.51 -8.15
C LEU A 375 -2.46 -2.71 -8.79
N LEU A 376 -2.78 -1.78 -9.70
CA LEU A 376 -1.79 -0.90 -10.32
C LEU A 376 -1.08 -0.04 -9.26
N LEU A 377 -1.83 0.63 -8.38
CA LEU A 377 -1.27 1.44 -7.29
C LEU A 377 -0.39 0.62 -6.36
N CYS A 378 -0.90 -0.54 -5.92
CA CYS A 378 -0.17 -1.46 -5.06
C CYS A 378 1.18 -1.85 -5.69
N GLY A 379 1.17 -2.27 -6.96
CA GLY A 379 2.38 -2.59 -7.71
C GLY A 379 3.37 -1.42 -7.79
N GLY A 380 2.88 -0.21 -8.12
CA GLY A 380 3.73 0.98 -8.21
C GLY A 380 4.39 1.37 -6.88
N VAL A 381 3.62 1.38 -5.79
CA VAL A 381 4.15 1.69 -4.44
C VAL A 381 5.14 0.62 -3.99
N LEU A 382 4.89 -0.66 -4.29
CA LEU A 382 5.82 -1.76 -3.97
C LEU A 382 7.12 -1.70 -4.77
N VAL A 383 7.08 -1.31 -6.05
CA VAL A 383 8.29 -1.02 -6.84
C VAL A 383 9.12 0.05 -6.12
N LEU A 384 8.49 1.15 -5.70
CA LEU A 384 9.18 2.24 -5.02
C LEU A 384 9.77 1.79 -3.68
N ALA A 385 9.01 1.05 -2.86
CA ALA A 385 9.52 0.45 -1.62
C ALA A 385 10.75 -0.44 -1.88
N THR A 386 10.73 -1.21 -2.99
CA THR A 386 11.85 -2.07 -3.39
C THR A 386 13.08 -1.28 -3.86
N ILE A 387 12.89 -0.19 -4.60
CA ILE A 387 13.98 0.71 -4.99
C ILE A 387 14.57 1.37 -3.74
N TRP A 388 13.72 1.82 -2.81
CA TRP A 388 14.14 2.46 -1.58
C TRP A 388 14.95 1.52 -0.69
N THR A 389 14.49 0.29 -0.46
CA THR A 389 15.29 -0.75 0.25
C THR A 389 16.63 -1.00 -0.43
N SER A 390 16.66 -0.96 -1.76
CA SER A 390 17.87 -1.21 -2.54
C SER A 390 18.96 -0.18 -2.30
N VAL A 391 18.57 1.07 -2.09
CA VAL A 391 19.44 2.21 -1.86
C VAL A 391 19.83 2.32 -0.39
N ALA A 392 18.88 2.07 0.52
CA ALA A 392 19.10 2.04 1.96
C ALA A 392 20.27 1.11 2.38
N ARG A 393 20.48 -0.01 1.67
CA ARG A 393 21.57 -0.96 1.92
C ARG A 393 22.96 -0.32 1.88
N ARG A 394 23.14 0.70 1.06
CA ARG A 394 24.43 1.34 0.84
C ARG A 394 24.67 2.51 1.80
N GLU A 395 23.75 2.81 2.72
CA GLU A 395 23.96 3.86 3.73
C GLU A 395 25.18 3.62 4.62
N PHE A 396 25.60 2.37 4.80
CA PHE A 396 26.80 2.00 5.58
C PHE A 396 28.10 2.03 4.77
N ALA A 397 28.07 2.45 3.49
CA ALA A 397 29.26 2.55 2.66
C ALA A 397 29.86 3.96 2.71
N ILE A 398 31.04 4.05 3.32
CA ILE A 398 31.93 5.21 3.43
C ILE A 398 32.41 5.59 2.02
N VAL A 399 31.67 6.45 1.32
CA VAL A 399 32.19 7.07 0.10
C VAL A 399 32.17 8.56 0.35
N GLY A 400 33.36 9.14 0.50
CA GLY A 400 33.52 10.59 0.59
C GLY A 400 33.02 11.23 -0.69
N GLU A 401 32.21 12.27 -0.57
CA GLU A 401 31.71 13.04 -1.70
C GLU A 401 32.33 14.42 -1.78
N ASN A 402 32.43 14.90 -3.03
CA ASN A 402 32.68 16.29 -3.37
C ASN A 402 31.39 17.10 -3.24
N ASN A 403 31.49 18.33 -2.74
CA ASN A 403 30.34 19.25 -2.69
C ASN A 403 29.83 19.53 -4.11
N LEU A 404 28.55 19.30 -4.33
CA LEU A 404 27.85 19.79 -5.52
C LEU A 404 27.85 21.33 -5.45
N GLY A 405 28.42 21.98 -6.47
CA GLY A 405 28.23 23.43 -6.63
C GLY A 405 26.74 23.79 -6.77
N CYS A 406 26.41 25.09 -6.78
CA CYS A 406 25.02 25.56 -6.84
C CYS A 406 24.18 24.89 -7.93
N LEU A 407 24.74 24.67 -9.12
CA LEU A 407 24.05 24.01 -10.24
C LEU A 407 23.67 22.55 -9.92
N GLY A 408 24.56 21.84 -9.21
CA GLY A 408 24.28 20.49 -8.74
C GLY A 408 23.13 20.47 -7.73
N MET A 409 23.09 21.44 -6.81
CA MET A 409 22.00 21.63 -5.81
C MET A 409 20.64 21.94 -6.45
N TRP A 410 20.60 22.73 -7.52
CA TRP A 410 19.36 22.98 -8.27
C TRP A 410 18.86 21.76 -9.04
N LEU A 411 19.77 20.95 -9.58
CA LEU A 411 19.42 19.72 -10.28
C LEU A 411 18.83 18.66 -9.33
N VAL A 412 19.23 18.68 -8.06
CA VAL A 412 18.61 17.88 -6.98
C VAL A 412 17.15 18.25 -6.80
N VAL A 413 16.92 19.54 -6.57
CA VAL A 413 15.60 20.08 -6.26
C VAL A 413 14.67 19.86 -7.45
N GLY A 414 15.17 20.08 -8.67
CA GLY A 414 14.44 19.79 -9.91
C GLY A 414 14.08 18.31 -10.04
N THR A 415 14.99 17.39 -9.74
CA THR A 415 14.70 15.95 -9.83
C THR A 415 13.67 15.52 -8.79
N CYS A 416 13.78 16.01 -7.54
CA CYS A 416 12.79 15.74 -6.50
C CYS A 416 11.40 16.29 -6.87
N LEU A 417 11.34 17.50 -7.44
CA LEU A 417 10.09 18.12 -7.88
C LEU A 417 9.45 17.35 -9.06
N LEU A 418 10.24 16.88 -10.02
CA LEU A 418 9.71 16.09 -11.13
C LEU A 418 9.17 14.74 -10.66
N ILE A 419 9.85 14.09 -9.72
CA ILE A 419 9.35 12.85 -9.11
C ILE A 419 8.08 13.13 -8.32
N TYR A 420 7.96 14.27 -7.63
CA TYR A 420 6.72 14.67 -6.97
C TYR A 420 5.55 14.75 -7.94
N LEU A 421 5.72 15.50 -9.02
CA LEU A 421 4.66 15.74 -9.98
C LEU A 421 4.30 14.44 -10.72
N ALA A 422 5.28 13.57 -10.98
CA ALA A 422 5.05 12.24 -11.53
C ALA A 422 4.26 11.36 -10.55
N ALA A 423 4.62 11.36 -9.27
CA ALA A 423 3.88 10.65 -8.22
C ALA A 423 2.44 11.16 -8.09
N PHE A 424 2.24 12.48 -8.12
CA PHE A 424 0.93 13.11 -8.10
C PHE A 424 0.06 12.65 -9.27
N ALA A 425 0.63 12.58 -10.47
CA ALA A 425 -0.04 12.06 -11.65
C ALA A 425 -0.38 10.56 -11.52
N PHE A 426 0.53 9.74 -10.99
CA PHE A 426 0.29 8.31 -10.74
C PHE A 426 -0.87 8.09 -9.76
N PHE A 427 -0.93 8.85 -8.66
CA PHE A 427 -2.02 8.80 -7.70
C PHE A 427 -3.32 9.43 -8.18
N SER A 428 -3.30 10.16 -9.30
CA SER A 428 -4.52 10.68 -9.94
C SER A 428 -5.17 9.68 -10.90
N ILE A 429 -4.49 8.58 -11.27
CA ILE A 429 -5.03 7.53 -12.15
C ILE A 429 -6.26 6.81 -11.55
N PRO A 430 -6.25 6.37 -10.27
CA PRO A 430 -7.46 5.88 -9.63
C PRO A 430 -8.34 7.06 -9.29
N VAL A 431 -9.44 7.22 -10.04
CA VAL A 431 -10.55 8.06 -9.58
C VAL A 431 -11.27 7.24 -8.50
N PHE A 432 -10.80 7.32 -7.26
CA PHE A 432 -11.58 6.78 -6.15
C PHE A 432 -12.90 7.56 -6.09
N ASN A 433 -14.02 6.83 -6.04
CA ASN A 433 -15.35 7.43 -6.07
C ASN A 433 -15.43 8.59 -5.05
N ASN A 434 -15.80 9.78 -5.55
CA ASN A 434 -16.08 11.01 -4.79
C ASN A 434 -14.87 11.84 -4.30
N GLU A 435 -13.66 11.68 -4.84
CA GLU A 435 -12.60 12.69 -4.61
C GLU A 435 -12.93 14.02 -5.30
N THR A 436 -13.02 15.12 -4.53
CA THR A 436 -13.56 16.42 -4.99
C THR A 436 -12.54 17.54 -5.22
N ALA A 437 -11.21 17.33 -5.22
CA ALA A 437 -10.17 18.23 -5.81
C ALA A 437 -8.72 17.81 -5.45
N PRO A 438 -7.67 18.26 -6.19
CA PRO A 438 -7.56 18.62 -7.59
C PRO A 438 -6.73 17.55 -8.32
N ASN A 439 -7.34 16.40 -8.64
CA ASN A 439 -6.62 15.34 -9.34
C ASN A 439 -6.47 15.67 -10.82
N VAL A 440 -5.37 15.20 -11.43
CA VAL A 440 -5.26 15.21 -12.89
C VAL A 440 -6.33 14.27 -13.43
N PRO A 441 -7.27 14.73 -14.27
CA PRO A 441 -8.36 13.89 -14.71
C PRO A 441 -7.83 12.64 -15.43
N PHE A 442 -8.44 11.50 -15.14
CA PHE A 442 -8.14 10.25 -15.82
C PHE A 442 -9.43 9.51 -16.19
N ILE A 443 -9.61 9.29 -17.48
CA ILE A 443 -10.65 8.43 -18.04
C ILE A 443 -10.00 7.57 -19.13
N SER A 444 -10.01 6.25 -18.94
CA SER A 444 -9.41 5.28 -19.87
C SER A 444 -10.15 5.22 -21.21
N GLY A 445 -9.45 4.76 -22.26
CA GLY A 445 -10.08 4.37 -23.52
C GLY A 445 -10.06 5.41 -24.64
N THR A 446 -8.90 5.98 -24.97
CA THR A 446 -8.79 6.91 -26.11
C THR A 446 -9.11 6.28 -27.47
N ILE A 447 -8.85 4.98 -27.65
CA ILE A 447 -9.16 4.21 -28.87
C ILE A 447 -10.49 3.46 -28.73
N ILE A 448 -10.70 2.83 -27.58
CA ILE A 448 -11.93 2.12 -27.23
C ILE A 448 -12.50 2.78 -25.98
N PRO A 449 -13.45 3.72 -26.11
CA PRO A 449 -14.00 4.44 -24.98
C PRO A 449 -14.91 3.55 -24.12
N PRO A 450 -15.14 3.92 -22.85
CA PRO A 450 -16.09 3.23 -21.99
C PRO A 450 -17.48 3.20 -22.63
N HIS A 451 -18.16 2.06 -22.49
CA HIS A 451 -19.52 1.93 -22.97
C HIS A 451 -20.46 2.69 -22.02
N VAL A 452 -21.20 3.66 -22.56
CA VAL A 452 -22.26 4.37 -21.84
C VAL A 452 -23.62 3.74 -22.11
N GLY A 453 -24.46 3.67 -21.08
CA GLY A 453 -25.80 3.11 -21.20
C GLY A 453 -26.70 3.93 -22.14
N PRO A 454 -27.80 3.36 -22.65
CA PRO A 454 -28.74 4.10 -23.49
C PRO A 454 -29.24 5.36 -22.76
N ASN A 455 -29.13 6.51 -23.42
CA ASN A 455 -29.48 7.87 -22.94
C ASN A 455 -28.45 8.59 -22.04
N GLN A 456 -27.24 8.07 -21.89
CA GLN A 456 -26.14 8.81 -21.26
C GLN A 456 -25.24 9.50 -22.30
N PRO A 457 -24.78 10.73 -22.05
CA PRO A 457 -23.86 11.39 -22.98
C PRO A 457 -22.55 10.59 -23.09
N PRO A 458 -21.90 10.58 -24.26
CA PRO A 458 -20.61 9.91 -24.42
C PRO A 458 -19.57 10.51 -23.47
N ILE A 459 -18.87 9.64 -22.74
CA ILE A 459 -17.76 10.05 -21.89
C ILE A 459 -16.50 10.17 -22.76
N LEU A 460 -15.90 11.36 -22.78
CA LEU A 460 -14.62 11.58 -23.45
C LEU A 460 -13.48 11.01 -22.61
N ALA A 461 -12.63 10.19 -23.23
CA ALA A 461 -11.41 9.70 -22.60
C ALA A 461 -10.44 10.87 -22.32
N GLN A 462 -9.78 10.81 -21.16
CA GLN A 462 -8.84 11.81 -20.67
C GLN A 462 -7.60 11.09 -20.15
N PRO A 463 -6.54 10.90 -20.97
CA PRO A 463 -5.34 10.16 -20.57
C PRO A 463 -4.33 11.03 -19.79
N ASP A 464 -4.71 12.24 -19.37
CA ASP A 464 -3.80 13.31 -18.93
C ASP A 464 -2.89 12.88 -17.78
N ALA A 465 -3.42 12.13 -16.80
CA ALA A 465 -2.62 11.59 -15.69
C ALA A 465 -1.50 10.65 -16.16
N VAL A 466 -1.78 9.78 -17.13
CA VAL A 466 -0.79 8.84 -17.68
C VAL A 466 0.25 9.57 -18.52
N VAL A 467 -0.18 10.54 -19.34
CA VAL A 467 0.73 11.36 -20.15
C VAL A 467 1.68 12.17 -19.25
N MET A 468 1.14 12.82 -18.22
CA MET A 468 1.91 13.60 -17.25
C MET A 468 2.92 12.72 -16.49
N LEU A 469 2.50 11.51 -16.06
CA LEU A 469 3.39 10.53 -15.43
C LEU A 469 4.59 10.18 -16.32
N PHE A 470 4.36 9.87 -17.60
CA PHE A 470 5.43 9.50 -18.52
C PHE A 470 6.38 10.66 -18.81
N ILE A 471 5.85 11.86 -19.08
CA ILE A 471 6.69 13.03 -19.38
C ILE A 471 7.56 13.38 -18.18
N LEU A 472 6.96 13.53 -17.00
CA LEU A 472 7.69 13.94 -15.80
C LEU A 472 8.65 12.85 -15.31
N GLY A 473 8.22 11.59 -15.37
CA GLY A 473 9.06 10.44 -15.05
C GLY A 473 10.27 10.32 -15.98
N ALA A 474 10.09 10.53 -17.29
CA ALA A 474 11.17 10.51 -18.26
C ALA A 474 12.16 11.66 -18.03
N ILE A 475 11.68 12.89 -17.80
CA ILE A 475 12.56 14.04 -17.51
C ILE A 475 13.31 13.81 -16.18
N ALA A 476 12.64 13.30 -15.15
CA ALA A 476 13.29 12.93 -13.89
C ALA A 476 14.40 11.89 -14.09
N ALA A 477 14.15 10.85 -14.89
CA ALA A 477 15.14 9.82 -15.20
C ALA A 477 16.35 10.40 -15.95
N ILE A 478 16.12 11.31 -16.91
CA ILE A 478 17.18 12.01 -17.64
C ILE A 478 18.02 12.88 -16.70
N GLN A 479 17.38 13.68 -15.84
CA GLN A 479 18.08 14.50 -14.84
C GLN A 479 18.91 13.64 -13.89
N PHE A 480 18.32 12.54 -13.40
CA PHE A 480 18.99 11.58 -12.54
C PHE A 480 20.20 10.91 -13.23
N PHE A 481 20.10 10.60 -14.52
CA PHE A 481 21.23 10.10 -15.31
C PHE A 481 22.38 11.11 -15.37
N PHE A 482 22.10 12.39 -15.64
CA PHE A 482 23.14 13.43 -15.65
C PHE A 482 23.80 13.61 -14.28
N LEU A 483 23.01 13.52 -13.22
CA LEU A 483 23.49 13.57 -11.83
C LEU A 483 24.44 12.41 -11.51
N ILE A 484 24.08 11.19 -11.90
CA ILE A 484 24.95 10.02 -11.75
C ILE A 484 26.20 10.13 -12.62
N ARG A 485 26.08 10.62 -13.85
CA ARG A 485 27.23 10.76 -14.76
C ARG A 485 28.24 11.78 -14.22
N ASN A 486 27.77 12.90 -13.70
CA ASN A 486 28.61 13.96 -13.13
C ASN A 486 29.24 13.56 -11.79
N ARG A 487 28.76 12.49 -11.14
CA ARG A 487 29.38 11.86 -9.96
C ARG A 487 30.77 11.27 -10.22
N TYR A 488 31.02 10.84 -11.45
CA TYR A 488 32.26 10.12 -11.84
C TYR A 488 33.16 10.93 -12.77
N LYS A 489 32.81 12.19 -13.06
CA LYS A 489 33.61 13.13 -13.85
C LYS A 489 34.21 14.22 -12.96
N VAL A 490 35.00 13.85 -11.95
CA VAL A 490 36.16 14.62 -11.48
C VAL A 490 37.15 13.62 -10.90
#